data_AF-A0AAA9Z6E0-F1
#
_entry.id   AF-A0AAA9Z6E0-F1
#
_cell.length_a   1.000
_cell.length_b   1.000
_cell.length_c   1.000
_cell.angle_alpha   90.00
_cell.angle_beta   90.00
_cell.angle_gamma   90.00
#
_symmetry.space_group_name_H-M   'P 1'
#
loop_
_entity.id
_entity.type
_entity.pdbx_description
1 polymer ?
#
loop_
_entity_poly.entity_id
_entity_poly.type
_entity_poly.pdbx_seq_one_letter_code
_entity_poly.pdbx_strand_id
1 'polypeptide(L)'
;MSMRPDDHRRKWDRKEYERLAQERLLAKTSTATEDEPVSKELLKQREYKVDLDSKLGKSMVINKSTPSSQSGGYYCNVCDCVVKDSINFLDHINGKKHQRNLGMSMKVERSSLDQVKERFKINKKKTEEKKKDYELESRVKEAKEEEERYREYKREKRKERKRKIEEVEESEAGTSELAAIMGFAGFGAKKKN
;
A
#
# COMPACT_ATOMS: atom_id res chain seq x y z
N MET A 1 -3.02 10.56 77.97
CA MET A 1 -2.07 10.10 79.01
C MET A 1 -1.45 8.80 78.53
N SER A 2 -0.23 8.86 77.98
CA SER A 2 0.49 7.68 77.48
C SER A 2 1.28 7.07 78.63
N MET A 3 0.77 5.98 79.20
CA MET A 3 1.55 5.15 80.12
C MET A 3 2.59 4.40 79.28
N ARG A 4 3.86 4.79 79.40
CA ARG A 4 5.00 4.00 78.92
C ARG A 4 5.15 2.80 79.86
N PRO A 5 4.99 1.55 79.40
CA PRO A 5 5.24 0.39 80.24
C PRO A 5 6.74 0.21 80.48
N ASP A 6 7.16 0.10 81.74
CA ASP A 6 8.54 -0.10 82.24
C ASP A 6 9.16 -1.47 81.91
N ASP A 7 8.61 -2.20 80.94
CA ASP A 7 9.09 -3.53 80.55
C ASP A 7 9.96 -3.45 79.29
N HIS A 8 11.26 -3.70 79.44
CA HIS A 8 12.24 -3.80 78.34
C HIS A 8 12.02 -5.02 77.42
N ARG A 9 10.89 -5.73 77.58
CA ARG A 9 10.53 -6.89 76.76
C ARG A 9 9.55 -6.45 75.68
N ARG A 10 9.98 -6.54 74.42
CA ARG A 10 9.20 -6.18 73.24
C ARG A 10 7.94 -7.06 73.14
N LYS A 11 6.81 -6.53 73.60
CA LYS A 11 5.49 -7.18 73.48
C LYS A 11 4.97 -6.89 72.08
N TRP A 12 4.68 -7.94 71.32
CA TRP A 12 4.12 -7.82 69.98
C TRP A 12 2.61 -7.60 70.10
N ASP A 13 2.14 -6.42 69.72
CA ASP A 13 0.72 -6.09 69.77
C ASP A 13 -0.02 -6.74 68.61
N ARG A 14 -0.72 -7.85 68.90
CA ARG A 14 -1.46 -8.66 67.90
C ARG A 14 -2.36 -7.82 66.99
N LYS A 15 -3.06 -6.82 67.54
CA LYS A 15 -3.96 -5.94 66.79
C LYS A 15 -3.23 -5.07 65.77
N GLU A 16 -2.04 -4.58 66.11
CA GLU A 16 -1.24 -3.75 65.20
C GLU A 16 -0.71 -4.59 64.03
N TYR A 17 -0.24 -5.81 64.32
CA TYR A 17 0.22 -6.74 63.31
C TYR A 17 -0.91 -7.27 62.42
N GLU A 18 -2.11 -7.49 62.97
CA GLU A 18 -3.30 -7.82 62.17
C GLU A 18 -3.67 -6.68 61.22
N ARG A 19 -3.62 -5.42 61.68
CA ARG A 19 -3.88 -4.26 60.83
C ARG A 19 -2.83 -4.13 59.71
N LEU A 20 -1.55 -4.29 60.03
CA LEU A 20 -0.47 -4.28 59.04
C LEU A 20 -0.59 -5.45 58.04
N ALA A 21 -1.05 -6.62 58.48
CA ALA A 21 -1.28 -7.76 57.61
C ALA A 21 -2.46 -7.50 56.65
N GLN A 22 -3.55 -6.92 57.15
CA GLN A 22 -4.69 -6.51 56.33
C GLN A 22 -4.31 -5.43 55.31
N GLU A 23 -3.51 -4.45 55.70
CA GLU A 23 -3.03 -3.39 54.80
C GLU A 23 -2.13 -3.94 53.69
N ARG A 24 -1.25 -4.90 54.01
CA ARG A 24 -0.45 -5.61 52.99
C ARG A 24 -1.30 -6.45 52.04
N LEU A 25 -2.36 -7.09 52.54
CA LEU A 25 -3.28 -7.85 51.70
C LEU A 25 -4.06 -6.92 50.76
N LEU A 26 -4.58 -5.80 51.28
CA LEU A 26 -5.31 -4.80 50.49
C LEU A 26 -4.42 -4.16 49.41
N ALA A 27 -3.19 -3.79 49.76
CA ALA A 27 -2.21 -3.28 48.79
C ALA A 27 -1.95 -4.32 47.68
N LYS A 28 -1.78 -5.59 48.04
CA LYS A 28 -1.55 -6.67 47.09
C LYS A 28 -2.76 -6.94 46.18
N THR A 29 -3.99 -6.80 46.71
CA THR A 29 -5.22 -6.92 45.90
C THR A 29 -5.44 -5.72 44.98
N SER A 30 -5.09 -4.51 45.41
CA SER A 30 -5.15 -3.31 44.57
C SER A 30 -4.13 -3.35 43.42
N THR A 31 -2.94 -3.89 43.65
CA THR A 31 -1.95 -4.09 42.58
C THR A 31 -2.28 -5.27 41.67
N ALA A 32 -3.11 -6.22 42.13
CA ALA A 32 -3.48 -7.40 41.34
C ALA A 32 -4.74 -7.19 40.48
N THR A 33 -5.45 -6.09 40.65
CA THR A 33 -6.65 -5.74 39.86
C THR A 33 -6.32 -4.92 38.61
N GLU A 34 -5.14 -4.31 38.53
CA GLU A 34 -4.62 -3.64 37.33
C GLU A 34 -4.12 -4.63 36.24
N ASP A 35 -4.02 -5.92 36.57
CA ASP A 35 -3.72 -7.00 35.63
C ASP A 35 -5.00 -7.77 35.26
N GLU A 36 -6.09 -7.08 34.91
CA GLU A 36 -7.12 -7.74 34.09
C GLU A 36 -6.43 -8.24 32.81
N PRO A 37 -6.53 -9.54 32.46
CA PRO A 37 -5.87 -10.06 31.28
C PRO A 37 -6.55 -9.44 30.07
N VAL A 38 -6.00 -8.33 29.57
CA VAL A 38 -6.39 -7.70 28.30
C VAL A 38 -6.43 -8.84 27.31
N SER A 39 -7.64 -9.20 26.88
CA SER A 39 -7.88 -10.30 25.98
C SER A 39 -7.15 -9.96 24.70
N LYS A 40 -5.97 -10.54 24.54
CA LYS A 40 -5.09 -10.27 23.41
C LYS A 40 -5.89 -10.52 22.15
N GLU A 41 -6.04 -9.48 21.35
CA GLU A 41 -6.80 -9.60 20.11
C GLU A 41 -6.22 -10.75 19.29
N LEU A 42 -7.13 -11.47 18.66
CA LEU A 42 -6.81 -12.59 17.80
C LEU A 42 -6.05 -12.09 16.59
N LEU A 43 -5.23 -12.97 16.01
CA LEU A 43 -4.36 -12.61 14.90
C LEU A 43 -5.19 -12.15 13.69
N LYS A 44 -5.23 -10.83 13.46
CA LYS A 44 -5.84 -10.24 12.26
C LYS A 44 -4.87 -10.33 11.09
N GLN A 45 -5.43 -10.50 9.89
CA GLN A 45 -4.66 -10.41 8.65
C GLN A 45 -4.25 -8.95 8.42
N ARG A 46 -3.01 -8.71 7.99
CA ARG A 46 -2.53 -7.36 7.65
C ARG A 46 -3.20 -6.87 6.37
N GLU A 47 -3.69 -5.64 6.39
CA GLU A 47 -4.38 -5.01 5.26
C GLU A 47 -3.46 -4.15 4.38
N TYR A 48 -2.24 -3.83 4.85
CA TYR A 48 -1.27 -3.07 4.08
C TYR A 48 -0.18 -3.97 3.50
N LYS A 49 0.22 -3.68 2.26
CA LYS A 49 1.39 -4.28 1.62
C LYS A 49 2.63 -3.57 2.17
N VAL A 50 3.61 -4.34 2.62
CA VAL A 50 4.89 -3.78 3.09
C VAL A 50 5.74 -3.46 1.86
N ASP A 51 5.98 -2.17 1.62
CA ASP A 51 6.77 -1.72 0.47
C ASP A 51 8.28 -1.79 0.78
N LEU A 52 8.92 -2.84 0.29
CA LEU A 52 10.36 -3.08 0.43
C LEU A 52 11.16 -2.49 -0.75
N ASP A 53 10.48 -2.17 -1.86
CA ASP A 53 11.13 -1.86 -3.13
C ASP A 53 11.52 -0.38 -3.27
N SER A 54 10.90 0.53 -2.51
CA SER A 54 11.06 1.98 -2.67
C SER A 54 12.46 2.51 -2.32
N LYS A 55 13.28 1.68 -1.65
CA LYS A 55 14.66 2.00 -1.25
C LYS A 55 15.72 1.24 -2.06
N LEU A 56 15.33 0.45 -3.07
CA LEU A 56 16.28 -0.23 -3.94
C LEU A 56 17.03 0.79 -4.81
N GLY A 57 18.36 0.66 -4.89
CA GLY A 57 19.23 1.49 -5.75
C GLY A 57 19.55 2.90 -5.24
N LYS A 58 19.05 3.30 -4.06
CA LYS A 58 19.38 4.61 -3.46
C LYS A 58 20.52 4.47 -2.46
N SER A 59 21.67 5.08 -2.76
CA SER A 59 22.76 5.22 -1.78
C SER A 59 22.46 6.38 -0.82
N MET A 60 22.45 6.11 0.47
CA MET A 60 22.32 7.13 1.51
C MET A 60 23.59 7.19 2.34
N VAL A 61 24.16 8.39 2.49
CA VAL A 61 25.31 8.64 3.35
C VAL A 61 24.82 8.69 4.80
N ILE A 62 25.29 7.76 5.62
CA ILE A 62 24.93 7.67 7.05
C ILE A 62 25.94 8.47 7.85
N ASN A 63 25.50 9.57 8.47
CA ASN A 63 26.31 10.33 9.44
C ASN A 63 26.02 9.84 10.87
N LYS A 64 26.93 10.06 11.83
CA LYS A 64 26.72 9.68 13.25
C LYS A 64 25.51 10.38 13.91
N SER A 65 24.99 11.44 13.32
CA SER A 65 23.87 12.24 13.85
C SER A 65 22.50 11.88 13.22
N THR A 66 22.44 10.99 12.23
CA THR A 66 21.14 10.64 11.61
C THR A 66 20.37 9.69 12.51
N PRO A 67 19.06 9.93 12.76
CA PRO A 67 18.23 9.06 13.59
C PRO A 67 18.18 7.64 13.00
N SER A 68 18.04 6.64 13.87
CA SER A 68 18.02 5.21 13.49
C SER A 68 16.93 4.84 12.48
N SER A 69 15.91 5.66 12.30
CA SER A 69 14.87 5.52 11.27
C SER A 69 15.38 5.81 9.85
N GLN A 70 16.46 6.59 9.73
CA GLN A 70 17.07 7.00 8.48
C GLN A 70 18.44 6.34 8.24
N SER A 71 18.94 5.56 9.21
CA SER A 71 20.11 4.72 8.99
C SER A 71 19.79 3.60 7.99
N GLY A 72 20.79 3.16 7.24
CA GLY A 72 20.62 2.15 6.20
C GLY A 72 19.98 0.87 6.75
N GLY A 73 18.79 0.54 6.26
CA GLY A 73 18.01 -0.63 6.66
C GLY A 73 16.50 -0.37 6.71
N TYR A 74 15.78 -1.41 7.13
CA TYR A 74 14.36 -1.36 7.48
C TYR A 74 14.22 -1.09 8.97
N TYR A 75 13.45 -0.06 9.31
CA TYR A 75 13.20 0.35 10.70
C TYR A 75 11.83 -0.15 11.16
N CYS A 76 11.78 -0.75 12.36
CA CYS A 76 10.52 -1.15 12.99
C CYS A 76 10.17 -0.20 14.15
N ASN A 77 9.02 0.48 14.05
CA ASN A 77 8.56 1.46 15.06
C ASN A 77 8.15 0.84 16.40
N VAL A 78 7.84 -0.45 16.42
CA VAL A 78 7.30 -1.13 17.62
C VAL A 78 8.41 -1.70 18.51
N CYS A 79 9.57 -1.97 17.90
CA CYS A 79 10.70 -2.64 18.56
C CYS A 79 11.99 -1.80 18.53
N ASP A 80 11.94 -0.60 17.94
CA ASP A 80 13.06 0.34 17.77
C ASP A 80 14.36 -0.33 17.30
N CYS A 81 14.24 -1.29 16.38
CA CYS A 81 15.37 -2.01 15.81
C CYS A 81 15.52 -1.73 14.32
N VAL A 82 16.77 -1.62 13.88
CA VAL A 82 17.15 -1.53 12.47
C VAL A 82 17.52 -2.91 11.98
N VAL A 83 16.79 -3.40 10.98
CA VAL A 83 17.04 -4.68 10.33
C VAL A 83 17.61 -4.44 8.94
N LYS A 84 18.72 -5.08 8.60
CA LYS A 84 19.46 -4.83 7.35
C LYS A 84 18.82 -5.51 6.13
N ASP A 85 18.22 -6.68 6.34
CA ASP A 85 17.67 -7.51 5.27
C ASP A 85 16.13 -7.43 5.22
N SER A 86 15.57 -7.54 4.01
CA SER A 86 14.12 -7.53 3.80
C SER A 86 13.43 -8.76 4.40
N ILE A 87 14.05 -9.93 4.29
CA ILE A 87 13.55 -11.19 4.86
C ILE A 87 13.48 -11.09 6.39
N ASN A 88 14.57 -10.62 7.00
CA ASN A 88 14.64 -10.48 8.44
C ASN A 88 13.66 -9.40 8.95
N PHE A 89 13.32 -8.37 8.16
CA PHE A 89 12.28 -7.40 8.51
C PHE A 89 10.88 -8.04 8.48
N LEU A 90 10.58 -8.87 7.48
CA LEU A 90 9.33 -9.62 7.44
C LEU A 90 9.22 -10.60 8.63
N ASP A 91 10.30 -11.30 8.94
CA ASP A 91 10.37 -12.21 10.10
C ASP A 91 10.30 -11.46 11.43
N HIS A 92 10.83 -10.24 11.49
CA HIS A 92 10.72 -9.38 12.66
C HIS A 92 9.28 -8.95 12.92
N ILE A 93 8.56 -8.46 11.91
CA ILE A 93 7.15 -8.07 12.05
C ILE A 93 6.29 -9.31 12.36
N ASN A 94 6.63 -10.48 11.82
CA ASN A 94 5.98 -11.76 12.16
C ASN A 94 6.46 -12.35 13.49
N GLY A 95 7.44 -11.74 14.16
CA GLY A 95 8.06 -12.27 15.36
C GLY A 95 7.15 -12.17 16.58
N LYS A 96 7.25 -13.16 17.47
CA LYS A 96 6.49 -13.19 18.74
C LYS A 96 6.71 -11.95 19.62
N LYS A 97 7.89 -11.32 19.54
CA LYS A 97 8.21 -10.09 20.30
C LYS A 97 7.44 -8.89 19.75
N HIS A 98 7.46 -8.68 18.44
CA HIS A 98 6.71 -7.62 17.78
C HIS A 98 5.20 -7.77 18.01
N GLN A 99 4.67 -8.98 17.79
CA GLN A 99 3.25 -9.26 17.97
C GLN A 99 2.77 -9.08 19.42
N ARG A 100 3.64 -9.39 20.40
CA ARG A 100 3.35 -9.19 21.83
C ARG A 100 3.25 -7.72 22.18
N ASN A 101 4.14 -6.87 21.65
CA ASN A 101 4.08 -5.43 21.86
C ASN A 101 2.85 -4.80 21.20
N LEU A 102 2.38 -5.37 20.08
CA LEU A 102 1.11 -5.02 19.43
C LEU A 102 -0.14 -5.53 20.17
N GLY A 103 0.01 -6.26 21.28
CA GLY A 103 -1.11 -6.76 22.08
C GLY A 103 -1.86 -7.93 21.43
N MET A 104 -1.34 -8.51 20.35
CA MET A 104 -1.99 -9.61 19.64
C MET A 104 -1.41 -10.97 20.05
N SER A 105 -2.24 -12.00 20.09
CA SER A 105 -1.77 -13.38 20.29
C SER A 105 -1.62 -14.09 18.94
N MET A 106 -0.60 -14.94 18.79
CA MET A 106 -0.44 -15.80 17.60
C MET A 106 -1.51 -16.92 17.49
N LYS A 107 -2.51 -16.93 18.38
CA LYS A 107 -3.59 -17.93 18.33
C LYS A 107 -4.61 -17.45 17.30
N VAL A 108 -4.75 -18.21 16.23
CA VAL A 108 -5.79 -18.03 15.21
C VAL A 108 -7.05 -18.78 15.67
N GLU A 109 -8.22 -18.15 15.55
CA GLU A 109 -9.49 -18.84 15.79
C GLU A 109 -9.73 -19.95 14.77
N ARG A 110 -10.47 -20.99 15.19
CA ARG A 110 -10.94 -22.01 14.25
C ARG A 110 -12.07 -21.43 13.41
N SER A 111 -11.95 -21.54 12.09
CA SER A 111 -12.93 -20.99 11.16
C SER A 111 -14.31 -21.64 11.31
N SER A 112 -15.37 -20.84 11.32
CA SER A 112 -16.76 -21.31 11.26
C SER A 112 -17.26 -21.46 9.81
N LEU A 113 -18.36 -22.20 9.61
CA LEU A 113 -18.95 -22.40 8.27
C LEU A 113 -19.39 -21.07 7.63
N ASP A 114 -19.87 -20.12 8.41
CA ASP A 114 -20.34 -18.83 7.90
C ASP A 114 -19.17 -17.95 7.44
N GLN A 115 -18.05 -17.92 8.18
CA GLN A 115 -16.82 -17.23 7.77
C GLN A 115 -16.29 -17.77 6.43
N VAL A 116 -16.39 -19.09 6.20
CA VAL A 116 -15.97 -19.72 4.95
C VAL A 116 -16.87 -19.29 3.80
N LYS A 117 -18.20 -19.28 3.99
CA LYS A 117 -19.15 -18.79 2.96
C LYS A 117 -18.91 -17.33 2.60
N GLU A 118 -18.64 -16.48 3.58
CA GLU A 118 -18.31 -15.06 3.34
C GLU A 118 -17.01 -14.89 2.56
N ARG A 119 -15.96 -15.65 2.92
CA ARG A 119 -14.71 -15.67 2.15
C ARG A 119 -14.91 -16.14 0.71
N PHE A 120 -15.74 -17.16 0.47
CA PHE A 120 -16.07 -17.59 -0.89
C PHE A 120 -16.81 -16.52 -1.68
N LYS A 121 -17.75 -15.79 -1.07
CA LYS A 121 -18.44 -14.66 -1.73
C LYS A 121 -17.45 -13.56 -2.12
N ILE A 122 -16.55 -13.17 -1.22
CA ILE A 122 -15.52 -12.17 -1.49
C ILE A 122 -14.60 -12.63 -2.63
N ASN A 123 -14.16 -13.89 -2.59
CA ASN A 123 -13.24 -14.42 -3.61
C ASN A 123 -13.91 -14.56 -4.98
N LYS A 124 -15.20 -14.91 -5.00
CA LYS A 124 -16.01 -14.91 -6.22
C LYS A 124 -16.14 -13.50 -6.80
N LYS A 125 -16.47 -12.49 -5.97
CA LYS A 125 -16.52 -11.07 -6.40
C LYS A 125 -15.18 -10.59 -6.98
N LYS A 126 -14.07 -10.84 -6.29
CA LYS A 126 -12.72 -10.50 -6.78
C LYS A 126 -12.37 -11.20 -8.09
N THR A 127 -12.84 -12.43 -8.28
CA THR A 127 -12.63 -13.18 -9.53
C THR A 127 -13.49 -12.61 -10.67
N GLU A 128 -14.71 -12.18 -10.39
CA GLU A 128 -15.59 -11.51 -11.35
C GLU A 128 -15.05 -10.13 -11.74
N GLU A 129 -14.53 -9.35 -10.80
CA GLU A 129 -13.84 -8.07 -11.08
C GLU A 129 -12.65 -8.29 -12.03
N LYS A 130 -11.76 -9.24 -11.72
CA LYS A 130 -10.64 -9.56 -12.61
C LYS A 130 -11.06 -9.99 -14.01
N LYS A 131 -12.18 -10.72 -14.13
CA LYS A 131 -12.74 -11.10 -15.44
C LYS A 131 -13.25 -9.89 -16.21
N LYS A 132 -13.94 -8.97 -15.53
CA LYS A 132 -14.40 -7.71 -16.14
C LYS A 132 -13.22 -6.82 -16.56
N ASP A 133 -12.16 -6.76 -15.76
CA ASP A 133 -10.95 -6.02 -16.12
C ASP A 133 -10.29 -6.60 -17.37
N TYR A 134 -10.20 -7.94 -17.47
CA TYR A 134 -9.69 -8.61 -18.66
C TYR A 134 -10.57 -8.37 -19.90
N GLU A 135 -11.89 -8.38 -19.73
CA GLU A 135 -12.84 -8.08 -20.80
C GLU A 135 -12.74 -6.61 -21.27
N LEU A 136 -12.58 -5.67 -20.34
CA LEU A 136 -12.37 -4.26 -20.65
C LEU A 136 -11.02 -4.05 -21.37
N GLU A 137 -9.97 -4.70 -20.91
CA GLU A 137 -8.65 -4.64 -21.56
C GLU A 137 -8.70 -5.23 -22.99
N SER A 138 -9.43 -6.33 -23.20
CA SER A 138 -9.65 -6.91 -24.53
C SER A 138 -10.39 -5.93 -25.45
N ARG A 139 -11.47 -5.31 -24.98
CA ARG A 139 -12.23 -4.33 -25.78
C ARG A 139 -11.42 -3.09 -26.11
N VAL A 140 -10.59 -2.62 -25.17
CA VAL A 140 -9.70 -1.48 -25.40
C VAL A 140 -8.61 -1.82 -26.42
N LYS A 141 -8.08 -3.05 -26.39
CA LYS A 141 -7.13 -3.53 -27.40
C LYS A 141 -7.75 -3.60 -28.79
N GLU A 142 -8.94 -4.18 -28.92
CA GLU A 142 -9.67 -4.25 -30.21
C GLU A 142 -9.99 -2.86 -30.78
N ALA A 143 -10.47 -1.94 -29.94
CA ALA A 143 -10.73 -0.56 -30.36
C ALA A 143 -9.45 0.17 -30.80
N LYS A 144 -8.33 -0.07 -30.12
CA LYS A 144 -7.03 0.50 -30.48
C LYS A 144 -6.50 -0.08 -31.80
N GLU A 145 -6.67 -1.38 -32.02
CA GLU A 145 -6.32 -2.03 -33.29
C GLU A 145 -7.18 -1.52 -34.44
N GLU A 146 -8.49 -1.32 -34.23
CA GLU A 146 -9.37 -0.74 -35.25
C GLU A 146 -8.99 0.72 -35.58
N GLU A 147 -8.65 1.53 -34.58
CA GLU A 147 -8.17 2.90 -34.78
C GLU A 147 -6.82 2.92 -35.53
N GLU A 148 -5.91 2.01 -35.20
CA GLU A 148 -4.63 1.87 -35.90
C GLU A 148 -4.84 1.44 -37.36
N ARG A 149 -5.71 0.46 -37.62
CA ARG A 149 -6.09 0.04 -38.98
C ARG A 149 -6.75 1.17 -39.77
N TYR A 150 -7.63 1.95 -39.15
CA TYR A 150 -8.24 3.11 -39.77
C TYR A 150 -7.21 4.21 -40.06
N ARG A 151 -6.25 4.42 -39.15
CA ARG A 151 -5.16 5.38 -39.31
C ARG A 151 -4.21 4.96 -40.43
N GLU A 152 -3.92 3.67 -40.56
CA GLU A 152 -3.14 3.10 -41.66
C GLU A 152 -3.86 3.23 -42.99
N TYR A 153 -5.14 2.87 -43.06
CA TYR A 153 -5.96 3.07 -44.25
C TYR A 153 -6.03 4.55 -44.68
N LYS A 154 -6.14 5.48 -43.71
CA LYS A 154 -6.10 6.92 -43.98
C LYS A 154 -4.72 7.38 -44.46
N ARG A 155 -3.63 6.79 -43.95
CA ARG A 155 -2.25 7.05 -44.42
C ARG A 155 -2.03 6.51 -45.82
N GLU A 156 -2.50 5.31 -46.14
CA GLU A 156 -2.42 4.73 -47.47
C GLU A 156 -3.25 5.51 -48.48
N LYS A 157 -4.51 5.87 -48.17
CA LYS A 157 -5.31 6.76 -49.03
C LYS A 157 -4.64 8.10 -49.28
N ARG A 158 -3.92 8.65 -48.30
CA ARG A 158 -3.14 9.89 -48.49
C ARG A 158 -1.92 9.66 -49.39
N LYS A 159 -1.23 8.52 -49.26
CA LYS A 159 -0.09 8.15 -50.12
C LYS A 159 -0.54 7.86 -51.56
N GLU A 160 -1.64 7.15 -51.73
CA GLU A 160 -2.23 6.83 -53.03
C GLU A 160 -2.74 8.10 -53.72
N ARG A 161 -3.41 9.01 -52.99
CA ARG A 161 -3.75 10.34 -53.53
C ARG A 161 -2.52 11.12 -53.96
N LYS A 162 -1.43 11.09 -53.19
CA LYS A 162 -0.18 11.75 -53.57
C LYS A 162 0.43 11.13 -54.83
N ARG A 163 0.52 9.80 -54.91
CA ARG A 163 1.01 9.09 -56.11
C ARG A 163 0.15 9.39 -57.33
N LYS A 164 -1.18 9.45 -57.17
CA LYS A 164 -2.10 9.77 -58.26
C LYS A 164 -1.99 11.24 -58.69
N ILE A 165 -1.72 12.16 -57.76
CA ILE A 165 -1.42 13.56 -58.11
C ILE A 165 -0.08 13.64 -58.84
N GLU A 166 0.94 12.89 -58.43
CA GLU A 166 2.26 12.86 -59.06
C GLU A 166 2.22 12.22 -60.47
N GLU A 167 1.44 11.15 -60.66
CA GLU A 167 1.18 10.51 -61.97
C GLU A 167 0.31 11.41 -62.87
N VAL A 168 -0.61 12.18 -62.28
CA VAL A 168 -1.36 13.23 -63.00
C VAL A 168 -0.44 14.41 -63.33
N GLU A 169 0.47 14.85 -62.46
CA GLU A 169 1.46 15.90 -62.77
C GLU A 169 2.43 15.46 -63.88
N GLU A 170 2.83 14.19 -63.89
CA GLU A 170 3.69 13.60 -64.93
C GLU A 170 2.95 13.44 -66.27
N SER A 171 1.61 13.33 -66.26
CA SER A 171 0.77 13.35 -67.47
C SER A 171 0.18 14.73 -67.84
N GLU A 172 0.17 15.71 -66.92
CA GLU A 172 -0.28 17.09 -67.10
C GLU A 172 0.83 18.05 -67.58
N ALA A 173 2.06 17.57 -67.75
CA ALA A 173 3.07 18.26 -68.57
C ALA A 173 2.59 18.53 -70.03
N GLY A 174 1.45 17.96 -70.43
CA GLY A 174 0.76 18.22 -71.70
C GLY A 174 -0.57 19.01 -71.65
N THR A 175 -1.07 19.50 -70.50
CA THR A 175 -2.47 20.02 -70.38
C THR A 175 -2.63 21.36 -69.65
N SER A 176 -1.61 22.22 -69.69
CA SER A 176 -1.64 23.60 -69.15
C SER A 176 -2.89 24.43 -69.58
N GLU A 177 -3.50 24.11 -70.73
CA GLU A 177 -4.71 24.76 -71.24
C GLU A 177 -6.03 24.31 -70.57
N LEU A 178 -6.14 23.07 -70.08
CA LEU A 178 -7.39 22.54 -69.48
C LEU A 178 -7.57 22.97 -68.02
N ALA A 179 -6.49 23.21 -67.29
CA ALA A 179 -6.52 23.74 -65.92
C ALA A 179 -7.02 25.20 -65.87
N ALA A 180 -6.78 25.98 -66.94
CA ALA A 180 -7.32 27.33 -67.10
C ALA A 180 -8.83 27.32 -67.40
N ILE A 181 -9.34 26.27 -68.06
CA ILE A 181 -10.77 26.07 -68.33
C ILE A 181 -11.53 25.58 -67.09
N MET A 182 -10.89 24.82 -66.19
CA MET A 182 -11.50 24.32 -64.94
C MET A 182 -11.36 25.25 -63.72
N GLY A 183 -11.05 26.54 -63.93
CA GLY A 183 -11.29 27.59 -62.92
C GLY A 183 -10.37 27.62 -61.68
N PHE A 184 -9.19 27.00 -61.72
CA PHE A 184 -8.20 27.06 -60.62
C PHE A 184 -7.37 28.36 -60.57
N ALA A 185 -7.80 29.40 -61.29
CA ALA A 185 -7.16 30.71 -61.25
C ALA A 185 -7.83 31.63 -60.21
N GLY A 186 -7.24 31.67 -59.00
CA GLY A 186 -7.32 32.86 -58.15
C GLY A 186 -8.08 32.73 -56.83
N PHE A 187 -7.37 32.28 -55.79
CA PHE A 187 -7.68 32.71 -54.42
C PHE A 187 -6.39 33.02 -53.66
N GLY A 188 -6.02 34.30 -53.58
CA GLY A 188 -5.00 34.75 -52.64
C GLY A 188 -4.05 35.85 -53.08
N ALA A 189 -4.54 36.98 -53.59
CA ALA A 189 -3.76 38.22 -53.55
C ALA A 189 -3.74 38.75 -52.11
N LYS A 190 -2.69 38.42 -51.33
CA LYS A 190 -2.43 39.07 -50.03
C LYS A 190 -1.50 40.26 -50.25
N LYS A 191 -2.11 41.43 -50.09
CA LYS A 191 -1.55 42.78 -50.09
C LYS A 191 -0.28 42.87 -49.23
N LYS A 192 0.76 43.51 -49.77
CA LYS A 192 1.92 44.02 -49.01
C LYS A 192 1.44 44.93 -47.88
N ASN A 193 1.92 44.67 -46.67
CA ASN A 193 2.68 45.61 -45.85
C ASN A 193 3.77 44.82 -45.12
#